data_AF-A0A1Y3N7U9-F1
#
_entry.id   AF-A0A1Y3N7U9-F1
#
_cell.length_a   1.000
_cell.length_b   1.000
_cell.length_c   1.000
_cell.angle_alpha   90.00
_cell.angle_beta   90.00
_cell.angle_gamma   90.00
#
_symmetry.space_group_name_H-M   'P 1'
#
loop_
_entity.id
_entity.type
_entity.pdbx_description
1 polymer ?
#
loop_
_entity_poly.entity_id
_entity_poly.type
_entity_poly.pdbx_seq_one_letter_code
_entity_poly.pdbx_strand_id
1 'polypeptide(L)'
;MEVENIECTNNGDSSFLLFDSGENHNRININNINVKNSISNGSFIKIKGDSNVININNSSINNIKSYGPIIENISKKSDINITNINFYDNKNVNKYKCGNIQFSKDLNVIIENSIFSNNYCKSNGGAICINDIKNIGLQLSSNIFYNNTAANGGALYLTDGKMIDEEEENNRKIIMNNNTLYYNKAENFGGGIYSECSKLYLSSTTTKNTIIYNKAGIIGGGLYSPSNVNKTTFNIEKWSIKNNTVNSQIDNIGSKPSFITLDTKLPTYNKNNEITVTTGDKISLKFVLHDEYGNRFIDTTNYYSSLILKLSLQKIMVNSEGKNENDYYIIEDNNGVYNNKQFKLMGNSCILNN
;
A
#
# COMPACT_ATOMS: atom_id res chain seq x y z
N MET A 1 3.99 2.40 36.69
CA MET A 1 2.68 1.80 37.05
C MET A 1 2.66 0.39 36.50
N GLU A 2 2.24 -0.61 37.27
CA GLU A 2 2.08 -1.97 36.76
C GLU A 2 0.59 -2.31 36.66
N VAL A 3 0.19 -2.89 35.53
CA VAL A 3 -1.19 -3.28 35.22
C VAL A 3 -1.13 -4.70 34.68
N GLU A 4 -1.80 -5.64 35.35
CA GLU A 4 -1.74 -7.05 35.00
C GLU A 4 -3.08 -7.74 35.28
N ASN A 5 -3.45 -8.70 34.42
CA ASN A 5 -4.65 -9.51 34.57
C ASN A 5 -5.93 -8.67 34.68
N ILE A 6 -5.99 -7.55 33.96
CA ILE A 6 -7.20 -6.73 33.88
C ILE A 6 -8.15 -7.31 32.84
N GLU A 7 -9.42 -7.43 33.23
CA GLU A 7 -10.50 -7.86 32.34
C GLU A 7 -11.55 -6.76 32.24
N CYS A 8 -11.65 -6.13 31.06
CA CYS A 8 -12.70 -5.19 30.72
C CYS A 8 -13.76 -5.93 29.88
N THR A 9 -14.70 -6.60 30.54
CA THR A 9 -15.62 -7.57 29.90
C THR A 9 -17.08 -7.11 29.83
N ASN A 10 -17.36 -5.87 30.21
CA ASN A 10 -18.69 -5.27 30.02
C ASN A 10 -18.94 -4.97 28.52
N ASN A 11 -20.06 -4.28 28.21
CA ASN A 11 -20.46 -3.86 26.86
C ASN A 11 -19.27 -3.49 25.96
N GLY A 12 -19.37 -3.70 24.64
CA GLY A 12 -18.27 -3.60 23.64
C GLY A 12 -17.48 -2.28 23.54
N ASP A 13 -17.71 -1.33 24.44
CA ASP A 13 -16.97 -0.09 24.62
C ASP A 13 -16.14 -0.04 25.91
N SER A 14 -16.11 -1.10 26.72
CA SER A 14 -15.32 -1.12 27.94
C SER A 14 -13.83 -0.94 27.65
N SER A 15 -13.16 -0.08 28.43
CA SER A 15 -11.72 0.14 28.36
C SER A 15 -11.13 0.21 29.77
N PHE A 16 -9.83 -0.10 29.90
CA PHE A 16 -9.09 0.11 31.14
C PHE A 16 -8.89 1.61 31.38
N LEU A 17 -8.54 2.33 30.31
CA LEU A 17 -8.36 3.77 30.33
C LEU A 17 -9.26 4.40 29.27
N LEU A 18 -10.09 5.36 29.70
CA LEU A 18 -10.83 6.26 28.82
C LEU A 18 -10.36 7.68 29.08
N PHE A 19 -9.73 8.30 28.09
CA PHE A 19 -9.38 9.71 28.12
C PHE A 19 -10.26 10.49 27.14
N ASP A 20 -11.07 11.38 27.68
CA ASP A 20 -11.93 12.28 26.91
C ASP A 20 -11.45 13.72 27.12
N SER A 21 -10.88 14.33 26.08
CA SER A 21 -10.45 15.72 26.16
C SER A 21 -11.61 16.72 26.04
N GLY A 22 -12.81 16.27 25.65
CA GLY A 22 -13.94 17.15 25.34
C GLY A 22 -13.60 18.14 24.23
N GLU A 23 -14.06 19.37 24.36
CA GLU A 23 -13.78 20.47 23.41
C GLU A 23 -12.40 21.13 23.66
N ASN A 24 -11.78 20.86 24.81
CA ASN A 24 -10.54 21.49 25.23
C ASN A 24 -9.31 20.74 24.70
N HIS A 25 -8.21 21.46 24.46
CA HIS A 25 -6.92 20.88 24.11
C HIS A 25 -6.20 20.33 25.36
N ASN A 26 -6.61 19.12 25.78
CA ASN A 26 -6.08 18.47 26.98
C ASN A 26 -4.94 17.49 26.68
N ARG A 27 -4.10 17.24 27.69
CA ARG A 27 -2.93 16.37 27.60
C ARG A 27 -3.06 15.14 28.50
N ILE A 28 -2.68 13.98 27.97
CA ILE A 28 -2.42 12.77 28.77
C ILE A 28 -0.96 12.34 28.63
N ASN A 29 -0.35 11.98 29.77
CA ASN A 29 1.01 11.45 29.82
C ASN A 29 0.98 10.04 30.45
N ILE A 30 1.40 9.04 29.70
CA ILE A 30 1.55 7.66 30.14
C ILE A 30 3.04 7.34 30.12
N ASN A 31 3.68 7.41 31.28
CA ASN A 31 5.12 7.20 31.41
C ASN A 31 5.40 5.99 32.29
N ASN A 32 6.37 5.17 31.89
CA ASN A 32 6.88 4.06 32.71
C ASN A 32 5.74 3.11 33.15
N ILE A 33 4.82 2.80 32.23
CA ILE A 33 3.78 1.79 32.46
C ILE A 33 4.24 0.43 31.96
N ASN A 34 3.93 -0.62 32.72
CA ASN A 34 4.06 -2.00 32.33
C ASN A 34 2.68 -2.65 32.36
N VAL A 35 2.11 -2.90 31.19
CA VAL A 35 0.79 -3.53 31.02
C VAL A 35 0.99 -4.93 30.46
N LYS A 36 0.43 -5.96 31.11
CA LYS A 36 0.53 -7.35 30.65
C LYS A 36 -0.74 -8.17 30.87
N ASN A 37 -0.89 -9.25 30.11
CA ASN A 37 -1.85 -10.33 30.37
C ASN A 37 -3.30 -9.85 30.56
N SER A 38 -3.78 -8.91 29.75
CA SER A 38 -5.10 -8.29 29.97
C SER A 38 -6.03 -8.46 28.77
N ILE A 39 -7.33 -8.36 29.02
CA ILE A 39 -8.39 -8.59 28.03
C ILE A 39 -9.37 -7.40 28.03
N SER A 40 -9.83 -6.99 26.85
CA SER A 40 -10.89 -5.98 26.71
C SER A 40 -11.90 -6.32 25.61
N ASN A 41 -13.19 -6.10 25.88
CA ASN A 41 -14.27 -6.18 24.88
C ASN A 41 -14.33 -4.97 23.93
N GLY A 42 -13.59 -3.90 24.24
CA GLY A 42 -13.41 -2.75 23.38
C GLY A 42 -11.94 -2.47 23.17
N SER A 43 -11.58 -1.19 23.10
CA SER A 43 -10.19 -0.76 23.16
C SER A 43 -9.66 -0.81 24.59
N PHE A 44 -8.37 -1.12 24.77
CA PHE A 44 -7.81 -1.19 26.12
C PHE A 44 -7.55 0.22 26.67
N ILE A 45 -6.98 1.09 25.84
CA ILE A 45 -6.81 2.52 26.05
C ILE A 45 -7.58 3.22 24.94
N LYS A 46 -8.62 3.97 25.31
CA LYS A 46 -9.47 4.72 24.39
C LYS A 46 -9.29 6.21 24.62
N ILE A 47 -9.01 6.94 23.54
CA ILE A 47 -8.77 8.38 23.55
C ILE A 47 -9.74 9.04 22.57
N LYS A 48 -10.45 10.07 23.04
CA LYS A 48 -11.43 10.83 22.25
C LYS A 48 -11.47 12.30 22.66
N GLY A 49 -12.15 13.11 21.85
CA GLY A 49 -12.33 14.56 22.03
C GLY A 49 -12.05 15.34 20.74
N ASP A 50 -12.10 16.66 20.81
CA ASP A 50 -11.90 17.52 19.65
C ASP A 50 -10.42 17.78 19.38
N SER A 51 -9.63 18.00 20.43
CA SER A 51 -8.21 18.27 20.32
C SER A 51 -7.46 17.69 21.52
N ASN A 52 -6.32 17.03 21.33
CA ASN A 52 -5.53 16.54 22.46
C ASN A 52 -4.03 16.37 22.18
N VAL A 53 -3.28 16.23 23.27
CA VAL A 53 -1.86 15.82 23.28
C VAL A 53 -1.74 14.48 24.00
N ILE A 54 -1.09 13.51 23.35
CA ILE A 54 -0.94 12.15 23.87
C ILE A 54 0.55 11.81 23.92
N ASN A 55 1.09 11.61 25.12
CA ASN A 55 2.48 11.21 25.31
C ASN A 55 2.53 9.81 25.94
N ILE A 56 3.20 8.86 25.28
CA ILE A 56 3.43 7.52 25.80
C ILE A 56 4.93 7.22 25.75
N ASN A 57 5.59 7.16 26.91
CA ASN A 57 7.05 7.05 26.96
C ASN A 57 7.52 5.93 27.87
N ASN A 58 8.64 5.30 27.50
CA ASN A 58 9.38 4.33 28.34
C ASN A 58 8.49 3.21 28.90
N SER A 59 7.63 2.64 28.07
CA SER A 59 6.54 1.78 28.52
C SER A 59 6.58 0.41 27.85
N SER A 60 5.98 -0.59 28.48
CA SER A 60 5.76 -1.91 27.90
C SER A 60 4.28 -2.26 27.93
N ILE A 61 3.74 -2.70 26.79
CA ILE A 61 2.37 -3.16 26.66
C ILE A 61 2.41 -4.49 25.92
N ASN A 62 2.05 -5.57 26.60
CA ASN A 62 2.17 -6.90 26.03
C ASN A 62 1.07 -7.88 26.40
N ASN A 63 0.91 -8.89 25.56
CA ASN A 63 -0.08 -9.95 25.75
C ASN A 63 -1.48 -9.41 26.09
N ILE A 64 -1.91 -8.36 25.37
CA ILE A 64 -3.24 -7.80 25.49
C ILE A 64 -4.11 -8.35 24.36
N LYS A 65 -5.26 -8.91 24.70
CA LYS A 65 -6.28 -9.35 23.72
C LYS A 65 -7.48 -8.43 23.78
N SER A 66 -7.79 -7.76 22.67
CA SER A 66 -8.90 -6.81 22.61
C SER A 66 -9.83 -7.07 21.43
N TYR A 67 -11.12 -6.75 21.61
CA TYR A 67 -12.12 -6.68 20.54
C TYR A 67 -12.23 -5.27 19.94
N GLY A 68 -11.10 -4.55 19.93
CA GLY A 68 -10.84 -3.28 19.26
C GLY A 68 -9.33 -3.01 19.28
N PRO A 69 -8.86 -1.86 18.78
CA PRO A 69 -7.45 -1.49 18.90
C PRO A 69 -7.08 -1.37 20.37
N ILE A 70 -5.88 -1.79 20.76
CA ILE A 70 -5.42 -1.69 22.15
C ILE A 70 -5.24 -0.24 22.54
N ILE A 71 -4.66 0.57 21.65
CA ILE A 71 -4.65 2.03 21.77
C ILE A 71 -5.48 2.57 20.61
N GLU A 72 -6.64 3.14 20.91
CA GLU A 72 -7.53 3.75 19.93
C GLU A 72 -7.61 5.25 20.19
N ASN A 73 -7.23 6.06 19.19
CA ASN A 73 -7.48 7.50 19.20
C ASN A 73 -8.43 7.88 18.06
N ILE A 74 -9.61 8.37 18.44
CA ILE A 74 -10.67 8.81 17.53
C ILE A 74 -10.93 10.31 17.59
N SER A 75 -10.05 11.06 18.25
CA SER A 75 -10.16 12.52 18.35
C SER A 75 -10.08 13.21 16.99
N LYS A 76 -10.72 14.37 16.86
CA LYS A 76 -10.71 15.13 15.59
C LYS A 76 -9.30 15.60 15.22
N LYS A 77 -8.55 16.10 16.20
CA LYS A 77 -7.16 16.54 16.07
C LYS A 77 -6.29 16.03 17.22
N SER A 78 -5.09 15.53 16.92
CA SER A 78 -4.19 15.03 17.95
C SER A 78 -2.71 15.27 17.65
N ASP A 79 -1.97 15.69 18.68
CA ASP A 79 -0.51 15.65 18.72
C ASP A 79 -0.08 14.45 19.58
N ILE A 80 0.56 13.46 18.96
CA ILE A 80 0.90 12.18 19.56
C ILE A 80 2.42 12.01 19.55
N ASN A 81 2.98 11.72 20.70
CA ASN A 81 4.39 11.35 20.85
C ASN A 81 4.50 10.00 21.56
N ILE A 82 5.09 9.02 20.90
CA ILE A 82 5.36 7.70 21.44
C ILE A 82 6.85 7.43 21.37
N THR A 83 7.51 7.28 22.51
CA THR A 83 8.96 7.04 22.54
C THR A 83 9.33 5.88 23.43
N ASN A 84 10.30 5.08 22.98
CA ASN A 84 10.84 3.97 23.77
C ASN A 84 9.74 3.04 24.31
N ILE A 85 8.82 2.61 23.45
CA ILE A 85 7.79 1.63 23.80
C ILE A 85 8.18 0.23 23.32
N ASN A 86 7.94 -0.78 24.17
CA ASN A 86 7.96 -2.19 23.82
C ASN A 86 6.51 -2.71 23.72
N PHE A 87 5.99 -2.84 22.50
CA PHE A 87 4.60 -3.20 22.22
C PHE A 87 4.55 -4.58 21.53
N TYR A 88 4.25 -5.64 22.27
CA TYR A 88 4.43 -7.00 21.75
C TYR A 88 3.40 -8.06 22.16
N ASP A 89 3.27 -9.12 21.36
CA ASP A 89 2.34 -10.25 21.58
C ASP A 89 0.87 -9.82 21.75
N ASN A 90 0.51 -8.68 21.16
CA ASN A 90 -0.80 -8.08 21.30
C ASN A 90 -1.76 -8.49 20.19
N LYS A 91 -3.06 -8.57 20.49
CA LYS A 91 -4.07 -9.10 19.57
C LYS A 91 -5.34 -8.24 19.54
N ASN A 92 -5.55 -7.53 18.44
CA ASN A 92 -6.87 -7.01 18.06
C ASN A 92 -7.59 -8.07 17.22
N VAL A 93 -8.58 -8.74 17.81
CA VAL A 93 -9.36 -9.81 17.14
C VAL A 93 -10.61 -9.30 16.41
N ASN A 94 -10.84 -7.99 16.42
CA ASN A 94 -11.96 -7.37 15.71
C ASN A 94 -11.66 -7.30 14.20
N LYS A 95 -12.54 -7.86 13.38
CA LYS A 95 -12.38 -7.86 11.91
C LYS A 95 -12.70 -6.54 11.23
N TYR A 96 -13.35 -5.61 11.95
CA TYR A 96 -13.81 -4.33 11.43
C TYR A 96 -12.98 -3.14 11.93
N LYS A 97 -12.23 -3.31 13.02
CA LYS A 97 -11.37 -2.25 13.57
C LYS A 97 -9.91 -2.51 13.24
N CYS A 98 -9.23 -1.47 12.77
CA CYS A 98 -7.88 -1.51 12.22
C CYS A 98 -6.82 -1.29 13.30
N GLY A 99 -5.63 -1.86 13.16
CA GLY A 99 -4.51 -1.59 14.07
C GLY A 99 -4.57 -2.36 15.39
N ASN A 100 -3.40 -2.61 15.99
CA ASN A 100 -3.32 -2.71 17.45
C ASN A 100 -3.20 -1.32 18.08
N ILE A 101 -2.56 -0.39 17.38
CA ILE A 101 -2.61 1.05 17.64
C ILE A 101 -3.32 1.69 16.46
N GLN A 102 -4.40 2.44 16.73
CA GLN A 102 -5.17 3.13 15.71
C GLN A 102 -5.16 4.64 15.93
N PHE A 103 -4.80 5.38 14.88
CA PHE A 103 -4.94 6.84 14.80
C PHE A 103 -5.81 7.22 13.60
N SER A 104 -6.57 8.31 13.72
CA SER A 104 -7.42 8.80 12.62
C SER A 104 -7.54 10.32 12.57
N LYS A 105 -8.04 10.86 11.44
CA LYS A 105 -8.37 12.28 11.22
C LYS A 105 -7.14 13.20 11.11
N ASP A 106 -7.10 14.33 11.83
CA ASP A 106 -6.00 15.30 11.79
C ASP A 106 -4.92 14.95 12.82
N LEU A 107 -3.73 14.62 12.34
CA LEU A 107 -2.71 13.97 13.16
C LEU A 107 -1.34 14.61 13.02
N ASN A 108 -0.69 14.88 14.15
CA ASN A 108 0.77 14.99 14.22
C ASN A 108 1.28 13.85 15.08
N VAL A 109 1.94 12.86 14.50
CA VAL A 109 2.39 11.63 15.14
C VAL A 109 3.91 11.55 15.06
N ILE A 110 4.56 11.43 16.21
CA ILE A 110 5.98 11.13 16.36
C ILE A 110 6.10 9.80 17.08
N ILE A 111 6.76 8.82 16.46
CA ILE A 111 7.07 7.52 17.07
C ILE A 111 8.55 7.24 16.90
N GLU A 112 9.24 7.07 18.02
CA GLU A 112 10.70 6.93 18.00
C GLU A 112 11.22 5.85 18.93
N ASN A 113 12.31 5.20 18.50
CA ASN A 113 13.08 4.26 19.30
C ASN A 113 12.22 3.14 19.92
N SER A 114 11.22 2.66 19.18
CA SER A 114 10.19 1.75 19.70
C SER A 114 10.20 0.41 18.98
N ILE A 115 9.75 -0.64 19.66
CA ILE A 115 9.68 -2.01 19.16
C ILE A 115 8.22 -2.46 19.13
N PHE A 116 7.79 -2.91 17.96
CA PHE A 116 6.46 -3.49 17.71
C PHE A 116 6.63 -4.91 17.20
N SER A 117 6.27 -5.92 18.01
CA SER A 117 6.55 -7.30 17.64
C SER A 117 5.47 -8.33 17.95
N ASN A 118 5.35 -9.33 17.09
CA ASN A 118 4.38 -10.43 17.24
C ASN A 118 2.93 -9.93 17.44
N ASN A 119 2.61 -8.73 16.93
CA ASN A 119 1.26 -8.19 17.06
C ASN A 119 0.38 -8.73 15.95
N TYR A 120 -0.86 -9.09 16.28
CA TYR A 120 -1.84 -9.61 15.35
C TYR A 120 -3.06 -8.69 15.31
N CYS A 121 -3.43 -8.24 14.12
CA CYS A 121 -4.71 -7.58 13.88
C CYS A 121 -5.52 -8.44 12.90
N LYS A 122 -6.78 -8.73 13.21
CA LYS A 122 -7.65 -9.45 12.27
C LYS A 122 -8.06 -8.60 11.05
N SER A 123 -7.99 -7.28 11.18
CA SER A 123 -8.21 -6.31 10.10
C SER A 123 -6.86 -5.87 9.53
N ASN A 124 -6.70 -4.60 9.16
CA ASN A 124 -5.48 -4.06 8.58
C ASN A 124 -4.51 -3.48 9.65
N GLY A 125 -3.23 -3.37 9.32
CA GLY A 125 -2.19 -2.74 10.16
C GLY A 125 -1.84 -3.59 11.38
N GLY A 126 -0.96 -4.58 11.21
CA GLY A 126 -0.70 -5.55 12.29
C GLY A 126 -0.14 -4.92 13.57
N ALA A 127 0.66 -3.86 13.45
CA ALA A 127 1.06 -3.03 14.58
C ALA A 127 0.25 -1.73 14.62
N ILE A 128 0.41 -0.89 13.59
CA ILE A 128 -0.13 0.46 13.56
C ILE A 128 -1.03 0.63 12.33
N CYS A 129 -2.20 1.21 12.56
CA CYS A 129 -3.09 1.66 11.51
C CYS A 129 -3.34 3.16 11.64
N ILE A 130 -3.14 3.88 10.54
CA ILE A 130 -3.52 5.28 10.41
C ILE A 130 -4.52 5.37 9.25
N ASN A 131 -5.77 5.68 9.56
CA ASN A 131 -6.85 5.71 8.59
C ASN A 131 -7.68 6.99 8.68
N ASP A 132 -8.51 7.24 7.67
CA ASP A 132 -9.33 8.46 7.59
C ASP A 132 -8.51 9.75 7.76
N ILE A 133 -7.32 9.76 7.17
CA ILE A 133 -6.38 10.89 7.28
C ILE A 133 -6.91 12.07 6.47
N LYS A 134 -7.07 13.21 7.14
CA LYS A 134 -7.29 14.52 6.49
C LYS A 134 -5.95 15.24 6.39
N ASN A 135 -5.42 15.70 7.52
CA ASN A 135 -4.07 16.26 7.64
C ASN A 135 -3.11 15.34 8.41
N ILE A 136 -1.85 15.25 7.98
CA ILE A 136 -0.86 14.40 8.65
C ILE A 136 0.55 15.00 8.69
N GLY A 137 1.08 15.15 9.91
CA GLY A 137 2.50 15.17 10.20
C GLY A 137 2.90 13.81 10.80
N LEU A 138 3.59 12.95 10.06
CA LEU A 138 4.02 11.63 10.55
C LEU A 138 5.54 11.55 10.58
N GLN A 139 6.11 11.26 11.75
CA GLN A 139 7.53 10.96 11.93
C GLN A 139 7.69 9.60 12.59
N LEU A 140 8.28 8.66 11.85
CA LEU A 140 8.70 7.36 12.37
C LEU A 140 10.22 7.28 12.30
N SER A 141 10.91 7.24 13.45
CA SER A 141 12.37 7.23 13.48
C SER A 141 12.92 6.10 14.35
N SER A 142 13.86 5.32 13.83
CA SER A 142 14.59 4.30 14.59
C SER A 142 13.68 3.26 15.27
N ASN A 143 12.58 2.87 14.61
CA ASN A 143 11.68 1.84 15.12
C ASN A 143 11.94 0.48 14.49
N ILE A 144 11.54 -0.57 15.21
CA ILE A 144 11.60 -1.95 14.75
C ILE A 144 10.19 -2.54 14.72
N PHE A 145 9.76 -3.02 13.55
CA PHE A 145 8.52 -3.76 13.37
C PHE A 145 8.85 -5.19 12.92
N TYR A 146 8.60 -6.18 13.77
CA TYR A 146 8.90 -7.56 13.39
C TYR A 146 7.81 -8.58 13.72
N ASN A 147 7.62 -9.52 12.80
CA ASN A 147 6.65 -10.62 12.96
C ASN A 147 5.21 -10.15 13.27
N ASN A 148 4.83 -8.96 12.81
CA ASN A 148 3.45 -8.48 12.93
C ASN A 148 2.59 -9.07 11.79
N THR A 149 1.31 -9.32 12.06
CA THR A 149 0.40 -9.97 11.11
C THR A 149 -0.92 -9.21 11.00
N ALA A 150 -1.41 -9.02 9.76
CA ALA A 150 -2.71 -8.42 9.46
C ALA A 150 -3.30 -8.91 8.13
N ALA A 151 -4.53 -8.49 7.81
CA ALA A 151 -5.13 -8.69 6.49
C ALA A 151 -4.38 -7.90 5.41
N ASN A 152 -4.09 -6.63 5.66
CA ASN A 152 -3.25 -5.76 4.83
C ASN A 152 -2.28 -4.97 5.70
N GLY A 153 -1.08 -4.70 5.19
CA GLY A 153 -0.09 -3.93 5.94
C GLY A 153 0.35 -4.68 7.19
N GLY A 154 1.16 -5.72 7.01
CA GLY A 154 1.51 -6.64 8.11
C GLY A 154 2.09 -5.92 9.33
N ALA A 155 2.82 -4.82 9.14
CA ALA A 155 3.18 -3.90 10.22
C ALA A 155 2.37 -2.61 10.18
N LEU A 156 2.39 -1.91 9.05
CA LEU A 156 1.83 -0.55 8.89
C LEU A 156 0.75 -0.52 7.82
N TYR A 157 -0.35 0.15 8.13
CA TYR A 157 -1.43 0.43 7.18
C TYR A 157 -1.77 1.92 7.19
N LEU A 158 -1.68 2.59 6.04
CA LEU A 158 -1.87 4.03 5.88
C LEU A 158 -2.90 4.31 4.78
N THR A 159 -4.00 4.98 5.10
CA THR A 159 -5.02 5.36 4.10
C THR A 159 -5.63 6.72 4.40
N ASP A 160 -5.92 7.46 3.35
CA ASP A 160 -6.61 8.74 3.46
C ASP A 160 -8.09 8.61 3.84
N GLY A 161 -8.66 9.73 4.27
CA GLY A 161 -10.10 9.94 4.36
C GLY A 161 -10.73 10.24 3.00
N LYS A 162 -12.05 10.16 2.94
CA LYS A 162 -12.83 10.30 1.68
C LYS A 162 -12.84 11.69 1.06
N MET A 163 -12.37 12.71 1.77
CA MET A 163 -12.42 14.12 1.37
C MET A 163 -11.06 14.75 1.65
N ILE A 164 -10.15 14.62 0.70
CA ILE A 164 -8.92 15.42 0.68
C ILE A 164 -9.18 16.52 -0.33
N ASP A 165 -9.27 17.76 0.13
CA ASP A 165 -9.29 18.89 -0.79
C ASP A 165 -7.93 18.94 -1.49
N GLU A 166 -7.93 18.74 -2.81
CA GLU A 166 -6.69 18.76 -3.61
C GLU A 166 -5.97 20.12 -3.47
N GLU A 167 -6.72 21.19 -3.19
CA GLU A 167 -6.27 22.59 -3.04
C GLU A 167 -5.59 22.91 -1.69
N GLU A 168 -5.77 22.11 -0.63
CA GLU A 168 -4.96 22.27 0.60
C GLU A 168 -3.58 21.62 0.40
N GLU A 169 -2.73 22.29 -0.39
CA GLU A 169 -1.39 21.81 -0.76
C GLU A 169 -0.37 21.78 0.39
N ASN A 170 -0.53 22.57 1.45
CA ASN A 170 0.54 22.97 2.38
C ASN A 170 1.34 21.91 3.18
N ASN A 171 0.64 21.11 4.00
CA ASN A 171 1.16 20.82 5.34
C ASN A 171 1.37 19.33 5.67
N ARG A 172 1.19 18.42 4.71
CA ARG A 172 1.49 17.00 4.93
C ARG A 172 3.00 16.79 5.01
N LYS A 173 3.50 16.42 6.19
CA LYS A 173 4.92 16.16 6.43
C LYS A 173 5.09 14.74 6.92
N ILE A 174 5.50 13.85 6.03
CA ILE A 174 5.74 12.44 6.37
C ILE A 174 7.25 12.21 6.33
N ILE A 175 7.80 11.61 7.38
CA ILE A 175 9.22 11.30 7.57
C ILE A 175 9.31 9.90 8.15
N MET A 176 10.04 9.03 7.48
CA MET A 176 10.43 7.72 8.00
C MET A 176 11.93 7.58 7.87
N ASN A 177 12.64 7.45 8.98
CA ASN A 177 14.09 7.35 9.00
C ASN A 177 14.56 6.18 9.86
N ASN A 178 15.52 5.41 9.36
CA ASN A 178 16.20 4.37 10.14
C ASN A 178 15.24 3.31 10.74
N ASN A 179 14.10 3.04 10.12
CA ASN A 179 13.18 2.00 10.60
C ASN A 179 13.54 0.64 9.98
N THR A 180 13.32 -0.43 10.72
CA THR A 180 13.49 -1.80 10.24
C THR A 180 12.17 -2.56 10.33
N LEU A 181 11.69 -3.06 9.20
CA LEU A 181 10.48 -3.86 9.07
C LEU A 181 10.85 -5.24 8.51
N TYR A 182 10.70 -6.30 9.32
CA TYR A 182 11.09 -7.63 8.88
C TYR A 182 10.20 -8.76 9.40
N TYR A 183 10.06 -9.83 8.60
CA TYR A 183 9.18 -10.96 8.89
C TYR A 183 7.71 -10.62 9.16
N ASN A 184 7.24 -9.42 8.80
CA ASN A 184 5.83 -9.09 8.91
C ASN A 184 5.04 -9.80 7.81
N LYS A 185 3.76 -10.08 8.07
CA LYS A 185 2.90 -10.86 7.20
C LYS A 185 1.57 -10.16 6.96
N ALA A 186 1.19 -10.01 5.69
CA ALA A 186 -0.17 -9.66 5.29
C ALA A 186 -0.86 -10.87 4.65
N GLU A 187 -2.14 -11.07 4.94
CA GLU A 187 -2.96 -12.08 4.24
C GLU A 187 -3.15 -11.72 2.77
N ASN A 188 -3.29 -10.43 2.45
CA ASN A 188 -3.60 -9.94 1.11
C ASN A 188 -2.44 -9.10 0.56
N PHE A 189 -2.30 -7.85 0.99
CA PHE A 189 -1.39 -6.89 0.36
C PHE A 189 -0.45 -6.22 1.36
N GLY A 190 0.79 -5.93 0.93
CA GLY A 190 1.72 -5.11 1.71
C GLY A 190 2.22 -5.83 2.95
N GLY A 191 3.09 -6.83 2.78
CA GLY A 191 3.52 -7.68 3.90
C GLY A 191 4.21 -6.91 5.03
N GLY A 192 4.96 -5.86 4.70
CA GLY A 192 5.44 -4.86 5.67
C GLY A 192 4.49 -3.66 5.76
N ILE A 193 4.32 -2.96 4.63
CA ILE A 193 3.59 -1.70 4.55
C ILE A 193 2.52 -1.79 3.47
N TYR A 194 1.31 -1.36 3.82
CA TYR A 194 0.26 -1.01 2.86
C TYR A 194 0.02 0.50 2.93
N SER A 195 0.02 1.16 1.78
CA SER A 195 -0.26 2.59 1.73
C SER A 195 -1.12 3.00 0.53
N GLU A 196 -2.20 3.73 0.82
CA GLU A 196 -2.95 4.56 -0.13
C GLU A 196 -2.90 6.04 0.26
N CYS A 197 -2.06 6.40 1.23
CA CYS A 197 -1.94 7.78 1.68
C CYS A 197 -1.35 8.65 0.56
N SER A 198 -2.13 9.58 0.04
CA SER A 198 -1.72 10.56 -0.96
C SER A 198 -0.66 11.51 -0.41
N LYS A 199 0.05 12.14 -1.35
CA LYS A 199 1.11 13.12 -1.09
C LYS A 199 2.31 12.54 -0.32
N LEU A 200 2.46 11.22 -0.27
CA LEU A 200 3.63 10.54 0.34
C LEU A 200 4.94 10.82 -0.40
N TYR A 201 4.87 11.12 -1.70
CA TYR A 201 6.02 11.52 -2.51
C TYR A 201 6.69 12.82 -2.05
N LEU A 202 5.98 13.69 -1.32
CA LEU A 202 6.52 14.91 -0.73
C LEU A 202 7.47 14.63 0.46
N SER A 203 7.60 13.37 0.86
CA SER A 203 8.52 12.91 1.90
C SER A 203 9.99 12.95 1.44
N SER A 204 10.52 14.14 1.17
CA SER A 204 11.87 14.36 0.62
C SER A 204 13.02 13.99 1.56
N THR A 205 12.73 13.67 2.83
CA THR A 205 13.74 13.43 3.89
C THR A 205 13.74 12.00 4.44
N THR A 206 13.02 11.07 3.81
CA THR A 206 13.00 9.64 4.19
C THR A 206 14.27 8.90 3.75
N THR A 207 14.95 8.25 4.69
CA THR A 207 16.24 7.58 4.42
C THR A 207 16.49 6.38 5.34
N LYS A 208 17.34 5.45 4.87
CA LYS A 208 17.90 4.36 5.69
C LYS A 208 16.87 3.40 6.31
N ASN A 209 15.69 3.27 5.70
CA ASN A 209 14.73 2.26 6.13
C ASN A 209 15.08 0.90 5.49
N THR A 210 14.81 -0.18 6.22
CA THR A 210 15.05 -1.55 5.78
C THR A 210 13.74 -2.33 5.83
N ILE A 211 13.33 -2.91 4.69
CA ILE A 211 12.11 -3.74 4.56
C ILE A 211 12.51 -5.07 3.95
N ILE A 212 12.63 -6.11 4.79
CA ILE A 212 13.20 -7.39 4.38
C ILE A 212 12.42 -8.59 4.90
N TYR A 213 12.35 -9.65 4.12
CA TYR A 213 11.73 -10.93 4.53
C TYR A 213 10.26 -10.84 4.97
N ASN A 214 9.56 -9.78 4.56
CA ASN A 214 8.13 -9.66 4.78
C ASN A 214 7.37 -10.48 3.73
N LYS A 215 6.13 -10.86 4.05
CA LYS A 215 5.31 -11.75 3.21
C LYS A 215 3.91 -11.17 2.97
N ALA A 216 3.45 -11.20 1.74
CA ALA A 216 2.05 -10.93 1.39
C ALA A 216 1.44 -12.16 0.71
N GLY A 217 0.12 -12.31 0.79
CA GLY A 217 -0.57 -13.39 0.08
C GLY A 217 -0.74 -13.11 -1.40
N ILE A 218 -1.01 -11.86 -1.79
CA ILE A 218 -1.41 -11.49 -3.16
C ILE A 218 -0.33 -10.66 -3.86
N ILE A 219 -0.03 -9.44 -3.41
CA ILE A 219 0.96 -8.54 -4.05
C ILE A 219 1.72 -7.73 -2.98
N GLY A 220 2.98 -7.39 -3.27
CA GLY A 220 3.74 -6.41 -2.50
C GLY A 220 4.19 -6.99 -1.16
N GLY A 221 5.06 -8.00 -1.22
CA GLY A 221 5.57 -8.68 -0.03
C GLY A 221 6.22 -7.73 0.97
N GLY A 222 6.91 -6.69 0.50
CA GLY A 222 7.48 -5.65 1.34
C GLY A 222 6.54 -4.45 1.48
N LEU A 223 6.30 -3.77 0.36
CA LEU A 223 5.45 -2.58 0.27
C LEU A 223 4.39 -2.77 -0.81
N TYR A 224 3.17 -2.33 -0.53
CA TYR A 224 2.12 -2.24 -1.52
C TYR A 224 1.50 -0.85 -1.56
N SER A 225 1.40 -0.29 -2.75
CA SER A 225 0.62 0.91 -3.03
C SER A 225 -0.26 0.65 -4.26
N PRO A 226 -1.60 0.65 -4.15
CA PRO A 226 -2.45 0.09 -5.19
C PRO A 226 -2.56 0.97 -6.44
N SER A 227 -2.43 2.28 -6.31
CA SER A 227 -2.64 3.19 -7.44
C SER A 227 -2.00 4.55 -7.21
N ASN A 228 -1.73 5.26 -8.31
CA ASN A 228 -1.02 6.54 -8.32
C ASN A 228 0.29 6.46 -7.53
N VAL A 229 1.13 5.45 -7.79
CA VAL A 229 2.32 5.16 -6.99
C VAL A 229 3.26 6.36 -6.86
N ASN A 230 3.30 7.23 -7.87
CA ASN A 230 4.06 8.50 -7.86
C ASN A 230 3.52 9.53 -6.84
N LYS A 231 2.32 9.32 -6.32
CA LYS A 231 1.64 10.16 -5.31
C LYS A 231 1.45 9.46 -3.96
N THR A 232 1.29 8.14 -3.96
CA THR A 232 0.88 7.34 -2.80
C THR A 232 1.99 6.45 -2.22
N THR A 233 3.19 6.53 -2.79
CA THR A 233 4.38 5.82 -2.28
C THR A 233 5.37 6.79 -1.66
N PHE A 234 6.10 6.33 -0.66
CA PHE A 234 7.27 7.03 -0.13
C PHE A 234 8.35 7.22 -1.20
N ASN A 235 9.23 8.21 -1.00
CA ASN A 235 10.50 8.21 -1.71
C ASN A 235 11.39 7.07 -1.15
N ILE A 236 11.39 5.95 -1.86
CA ILE A 236 12.04 4.69 -1.47
C ILE A 236 13.45 4.53 -2.04
N GLU A 237 13.99 5.50 -2.78
CA GLU A 237 15.31 5.39 -3.43
C GLU A 237 16.44 5.08 -2.44
N LYS A 238 16.31 5.57 -1.21
CA LYS A 238 17.30 5.41 -0.14
C LYS A 238 16.95 4.29 0.84
N TRP A 239 16.01 3.41 0.50
CA TRP A 239 15.56 2.31 1.34
C TRP A 239 16.16 0.99 0.85
N SER A 240 16.43 0.06 1.78
CA SER A 240 16.79 -1.32 1.43
C SER A 240 15.55 -2.21 1.47
N ILE A 241 14.95 -2.45 0.29
CA ILE A 241 13.76 -3.30 0.15
C ILE A 241 14.16 -4.55 -0.64
N LYS A 242 14.32 -5.68 0.05
CA LYS A 242 14.83 -6.92 -0.54
C LYS A 242 14.31 -8.19 0.13
N ASN A 243 14.32 -9.30 -0.59
CA ASN A 243 13.93 -10.63 -0.11
C ASN A 243 12.53 -10.68 0.53
N ASN A 244 11.63 -9.77 0.16
CA ASN A 244 10.23 -9.90 0.52
C ASN A 244 9.53 -10.76 -0.52
N THR A 245 8.48 -11.46 -0.12
CA THR A 245 7.89 -12.49 -0.97
C THR A 245 6.38 -12.43 -1.01
N VAL A 246 5.83 -12.75 -2.18
CA VAL A 246 4.47 -13.26 -2.33
C VAL A 246 4.59 -14.76 -2.56
N ASN A 247 3.92 -15.55 -1.71
CA ASN A 247 4.13 -17.00 -1.67
C ASN A 247 5.62 -17.35 -1.50
N SER A 248 6.24 -17.94 -2.55
CA SER A 248 7.67 -18.28 -2.60
C SER A 248 8.46 -17.44 -3.61
N GLN A 249 7.82 -16.44 -4.24
CA GLN A 249 8.45 -15.59 -5.25
C GLN A 249 8.83 -14.24 -4.64
N ILE A 250 9.96 -13.68 -5.08
CA ILE A 250 10.40 -12.35 -4.63
C ILE A 250 9.43 -11.31 -5.20
N ASP A 251 8.81 -10.56 -4.30
CA ASP A 251 7.94 -9.44 -4.60
C ASP A 251 8.19 -8.39 -3.49
N ASN A 252 9.07 -7.45 -3.80
CA ASN A 252 9.50 -6.43 -2.86
C ASN A 252 8.49 -5.31 -2.74
N ILE A 253 7.97 -4.88 -3.88
CA ILE A 253 7.09 -3.72 -4.04
C ILE A 253 6.13 -4.05 -5.16
N GLY A 254 4.85 -3.74 -4.97
CA GLY A 254 3.87 -3.91 -6.03
C GLY A 254 2.71 -2.93 -5.93
N SER A 255 1.99 -2.81 -7.04
CA SER A 255 0.73 -2.07 -7.15
C SER A 255 -0.33 -2.93 -7.85
N LYS A 256 -1.51 -2.35 -8.11
CA LYS A 256 -2.42 -2.97 -9.09
C LYS A 256 -1.77 -2.99 -10.47
N PRO A 257 -2.18 -3.93 -11.34
CA PRO A 257 -1.85 -3.88 -12.76
C PRO A 257 -2.23 -2.54 -13.38
N SER A 258 -1.39 -2.04 -14.28
CA SER A 258 -1.50 -0.69 -14.84
C SER A 258 -1.52 -0.68 -16.36
N PHE A 259 -0.55 -1.31 -17.01
CA PHE A 259 -0.42 -1.26 -18.47
C PHE A 259 0.11 -2.56 -19.04
N ILE A 260 -0.07 -2.74 -20.35
CA ILE A 260 0.41 -3.91 -21.09
C ILE A 260 1.48 -3.47 -22.09
N THR A 261 2.43 -4.33 -22.41
CA THR A 261 3.38 -4.15 -23.51
C THR A 261 3.30 -5.33 -24.49
N LEU A 262 3.63 -5.08 -25.76
CA LEU A 262 3.76 -6.13 -26.77
C LEU A 262 5.18 -6.72 -26.70
N ASP A 263 5.29 -8.01 -26.40
CA ASP A 263 6.55 -8.78 -26.29
C ASP A 263 6.69 -9.80 -27.43
N THR A 264 5.89 -9.66 -28.49
CA THR A 264 6.03 -10.49 -29.69
C THR A 264 7.36 -10.19 -30.36
N LYS A 265 8.25 -11.18 -30.42
CA LYS A 265 9.47 -11.10 -31.22
C LYS A 265 9.10 -11.17 -32.69
N LEU A 266 9.25 -10.06 -33.40
CA LEU A 266 9.03 -10.04 -34.85
C LEU A 266 10.26 -10.57 -35.59
N PRO A 267 10.08 -11.33 -36.68
CA PRO A 267 11.20 -11.73 -37.53
C PRO A 267 11.98 -10.49 -37.97
N THR A 268 13.27 -10.43 -37.66
CA THR A 268 14.17 -9.27 -37.86
C THR A 268 14.48 -8.96 -39.33
N TYR A 269 13.68 -9.43 -40.29
CA TYR A 269 13.94 -9.23 -41.71
C TYR A 269 13.74 -7.78 -42.15
N ASN A 270 12.99 -6.96 -41.41
CA ASN A 270 12.79 -5.54 -41.70
C ASN A 270 13.13 -4.65 -40.50
N LYS A 271 13.93 -3.60 -40.75
CA LYS A 271 14.32 -2.57 -39.76
C LYS A 271 13.13 -1.79 -39.16
N ASN A 272 11.91 -2.01 -39.66
CA ASN A 272 10.72 -1.24 -39.33
C ASN A 272 9.71 -1.95 -38.39
N ASN A 273 10.02 -3.13 -37.86
CA ASN A 273 9.08 -3.92 -37.01
C ASN A 273 7.73 -4.20 -37.70
N GLU A 274 7.76 -4.54 -39.00
CA GLU A 274 6.57 -4.82 -39.79
C GLU A 274 6.30 -6.33 -39.88
N ILE A 275 5.02 -6.71 -39.93
CA ILE A 275 4.57 -8.09 -40.18
C ILE A 275 3.71 -8.08 -41.43
N THR A 276 4.07 -8.88 -42.42
CA THR A 276 3.21 -9.16 -43.57
C THR A 276 2.29 -10.32 -43.22
N VAL A 277 1.00 -10.13 -43.46
CA VAL A 277 -0.06 -11.07 -43.08
C VAL A 277 -0.97 -11.21 -44.28
N THR A 278 -1.20 -12.43 -44.74
CA THR A 278 -2.19 -12.74 -45.77
C THR A 278 -3.53 -13.11 -45.15
N THR A 279 -4.61 -12.94 -45.90
CA THR A 279 -5.96 -13.24 -45.41
C THR A 279 -6.05 -14.71 -45.00
N GLY A 280 -6.43 -14.96 -43.74
CA GLY A 280 -6.49 -16.31 -43.17
C GLY A 280 -5.28 -16.69 -42.33
N ASP A 281 -4.21 -15.91 -42.36
CA ASP A 281 -3.05 -16.13 -41.50
C ASP A 281 -3.37 -15.91 -40.03
N LYS A 282 -2.71 -16.70 -39.18
CA LYS A 282 -2.76 -16.56 -37.72
C LYS A 282 -1.51 -15.84 -37.24
N ILE A 283 -1.69 -14.71 -36.56
CA ILE A 283 -0.60 -13.99 -35.91
C ILE A 283 -0.65 -14.30 -34.42
N SER A 284 0.43 -14.88 -33.88
CA SER A 284 0.58 -15.08 -32.44
C SER A 284 1.15 -13.82 -31.81
N LEU A 285 0.34 -13.11 -31.02
CA LEU A 285 0.79 -11.95 -30.25
C LEU A 285 1.01 -12.32 -28.79
N LYS A 286 2.16 -11.92 -28.24
CA LYS A 286 2.51 -12.09 -26.84
C LYS A 286 2.48 -10.74 -26.15
N PHE A 287 1.78 -10.68 -25.02
CA PHE A 287 1.64 -9.47 -24.21
C PHE A 287 2.20 -9.70 -22.81
N VAL A 288 2.74 -8.64 -22.20
CA VAL A 288 3.21 -8.64 -20.81
C VAL A 288 2.45 -7.56 -20.05
N LEU A 289 1.85 -7.95 -18.93
CA LEU A 289 1.16 -7.05 -18.02
C LEU A 289 2.16 -6.49 -17.01
N HIS A 290 2.06 -5.20 -16.73
CA HIS A 290 2.92 -4.48 -15.80
C HIS A 290 2.08 -3.80 -14.72
N ASP A 291 2.67 -3.65 -13.54
CA ASP A 291 2.16 -2.78 -12.48
C ASP A 291 2.55 -1.31 -12.73
N GLU A 292 2.16 -0.38 -11.86
CA GLU A 292 2.49 1.04 -12.00
C GLU A 292 3.98 1.36 -11.76
N TYR A 293 4.72 0.46 -11.11
CA TYR A 293 6.18 0.56 -10.98
C TYR A 293 6.91 0.05 -12.25
N GLY A 294 6.17 -0.47 -13.23
CA GLY A 294 6.72 -1.07 -14.44
C GLY A 294 7.22 -2.50 -14.26
N ASN A 295 7.06 -3.08 -13.07
CA ASN A 295 7.41 -4.47 -12.82
C ASN A 295 6.46 -5.38 -13.61
N ARG A 296 6.96 -6.55 -14.02
CA ARG A 296 6.11 -7.58 -14.62
C ARG A 296 5.11 -8.06 -13.57
N PHE A 297 3.82 -7.95 -13.90
CA PHE A 297 2.74 -8.43 -13.07
C PHE A 297 2.54 -9.93 -13.25
N ILE A 298 2.45 -10.67 -12.13
CA ILE A 298 2.22 -12.12 -12.10
C ILE A 298 1.15 -12.40 -11.04
N ASP A 299 -0.04 -12.81 -11.47
CA ASP A 299 -1.09 -13.25 -10.55
C ASP A 299 -0.86 -14.71 -10.13
N THR A 300 0.06 -14.91 -9.18
CA THR A 300 0.35 -16.26 -8.67
C THR A 300 -0.80 -16.87 -7.86
N THR A 301 -1.74 -16.03 -7.43
CA THR A 301 -2.85 -16.42 -6.55
C THR A 301 -4.17 -16.66 -7.27
N ASN A 302 -4.25 -16.36 -8.58
CA ASN A 302 -5.50 -16.27 -9.32
C ASN A 302 -6.52 -15.34 -8.62
N TYR A 303 -6.02 -14.20 -8.12
CA TYR A 303 -6.85 -13.19 -7.47
C TYR A 303 -7.76 -12.47 -8.49
N TYR A 304 -7.28 -12.30 -9.72
CA TYR A 304 -8.06 -11.73 -10.82
C TYR A 304 -8.74 -12.86 -11.60
N SER A 305 -10.08 -12.85 -11.61
CA SER A 305 -10.89 -13.88 -12.25
C SER A 305 -10.98 -13.74 -13.78
N SER A 306 -10.75 -12.54 -14.32
CA SER A 306 -10.75 -12.32 -15.77
C SER A 306 -9.89 -11.15 -16.21
N LEU A 307 -9.38 -11.26 -17.45
CA LEU A 307 -8.60 -10.25 -18.16
C LEU A 307 -9.22 -10.03 -19.54
N ILE A 308 -9.61 -8.79 -19.84
CA ILE A 308 -10.11 -8.38 -21.16
C ILE A 308 -9.08 -7.46 -21.81
N LEU A 309 -8.58 -7.87 -22.97
CA LEU A 309 -7.69 -7.06 -23.80
C LEU A 309 -8.45 -6.53 -25.01
N LYS A 310 -8.56 -5.21 -25.12
CA LYS A 310 -9.10 -4.54 -26.30
C LYS A 310 -7.96 -3.96 -27.13
N LEU A 311 -7.84 -4.45 -28.37
CA LEU A 311 -6.89 -3.99 -29.38
C LEU A 311 -7.64 -3.28 -30.51
N SER A 312 -7.06 -2.20 -31.05
CA SER A 312 -7.61 -1.52 -32.24
C SER A 312 -6.59 -1.55 -33.38
N LEU A 313 -7.08 -1.69 -34.61
CA LEU A 313 -6.25 -1.58 -35.82
C LEU A 313 -6.62 -0.28 -36.53
N GLN A 314 -5.63 0.57 -36.77
CA GLN A 314 -5.79 1.80 -37.53
C GLN A 314 -5.15 1.64 -38.90
N LYS A 315 -5.90 1.86 -39.98
CA LYS A 315 -5.32 1.91 -41.33
C LYS A 315 -4.36 3.11 -41.42
N ILE A 316 -3.15 2.88 -41.91
CA ILE A 316 -2.19 3.94 -42.21
C ILE A 316 -2.59 4.52 -43.58
N MET A 317 -2.90 5.82 -43.63
CA MET A 317 -3.10 6.54 -44.89
C MET A 317 -1.76 7.17 -45.27
N VAL A 318 -1.20 6.75 -46.40
CA VAL A 318 -0.01 7.38 -46.95
C VAL A 318 -0.46 8.58 -47.77
N ASN A 319 -0.13 9.78 -47.30
CA ASN A 319 -0.31 11.00 -48.08
C ASN A 319 0.78 11.02 -49.15
N SER A 320 0.49 10.47 -50.33
CA SER A 320 1.19 10.86 -51.53
C SER A 320 0.69 12.25 -51.93
N GLU A 321 1.52 13.28 -51.76
CA GLU A 321 1.29 14.56 -52.43
C GLU A 321 1.08 14.30 -53.93
N GLY A 322 -0.16 14.47 -54.38
CA GLY A 322 -0.48 14.58 -55.80
C GLY A 322 -1.00 13.34 -56.53
N LYS A 323 -1.47 12.27 -55.87
CA LYS A 323 -2.26 11.21 -56.56
C LYS A 323 -3.46 10.71 -55.75
N ASN A 324 -4.53 10.39 -56.48
CA ASN A 324 -5.90 10.15 -56.01
C ASN A 324 -6.03 9.15 -54.85
N GLU A 325 -7.12 9.27 -54.08
CA GLU A 325 -7.49 8.50 -52.85
C GLU A 325 -7.55 6.96 -52.98
N ASN A 326 -7.12 6.38 -54.11
CA ASN A 326 -7.12 4.93 -54.38
C ASN A 326 -5.73 4.33 -54.61
N ASP A 327 -4.63 5.04 -54.34
CA ASP A 327 -3.29 4.52 -54.59
C ASP A 327 -2.84 3.55 -53.49
N TYR A 328 -3.15 2.28 -53.73
CA TYR A 328 -2.53 1.12 -53.10
C TYR A 328 -1.03 1.09 -53.41
N TYR A 329 -0.20 0.61 -52.48
CA TYR A 329 1.15 0.15 -52.86
C TYR A 329 0.99 -1.08 -53.74
N ILE A 330 1.03 -0.86 -55.06
CA ILE A 330 1.23 -1.93 -56.03
C ILE A 330 2.72 -2.28 -55.96
N ILE A 331 3.04 -3.37 -55.27
CA ILE A 331 4.33 -4.03 -55.47
C ILE A 331 4.11 -4.98 -56.65
N GLU A 332 4.62 -4.60 -57.83
CA GLU A 332 4.70 -5.52 -58.96
C GLU A 332 5.84 -6.49 -58.67
N ASP A 333 5.50 -7.70 -58.24
CA ASP A 333 6.33 -8.87 -58.46
C ASP A 333 5.71 -9.64 -59.63
N ASN A 334 6.53 -10.40 -60.38
CA ASN A 334 6.21 -10.97 -61.71
C ASN A 334 5.02 -11.95 -61.77
N ASN A 335 4.21 -12.06 -60.70
CA ASN A 335 3.06 -12.95 -60.56
C ASN A 335 1.75 -12.25 -60.11
N GLY A 336 1.65 -10.92 -60.14
CA GLY A 336 0.35 -10.21 -60.01
C GLY A 336 0.33 -9.01 -59.05
N VAL A 337 -0.68 -8.15 -59.23
CA VAL A 337 -0.90 -6.92 -58.45
C VAL A 337 -1.50 -7.25 -57.08
N TYR A 338 -0.75 -7.02 -56.01
CA TYR A 338 -1.23 -7.16 -54.63
C TYR A 338 -1.55 -5.79 -54.01
N ASN A 339 -2.79 -5.62 -53.53
CA ASN A 339 -3.20 -4.44 -52.77
C ASN A 339 -2.72 -4.53 -51.32
N ASN A 340 -1.52 -4.04 -51.02
CA ASN A 340 -1.02 -4.01 -49.65
C ASN A 340 -1.69 -2.89 -48.85
N LYS A 341 -2.53 -3.27 -47.86
CA LYS A 341 -3.07 -2.35 -46.85
C LYS A 341 -2.14 -2.37 -45.63
N GLN A 342 -1.67 -1.20 -45.23
CA GLN A 342 -0.89 -1.05 -44.00
C GLN A 342 -1.80 -0.69 -42.82
N PHE A 343 -1.57 -1.37 -41.69
CA PHE A 343 -2.28 -1.13 -40.45
C PHE A 343 -1.30 -0.95 -39.31
N LYS A 344 -1.65 -0.05 -38.39
CA LYS A 344 -0.98 0.14 -37.11
C LYS A 344 -1.84 -0.47 -36.01
N LEU A 345 -1.25 -1.35 -35.20
CA LEU A 345 -1.90 -1.80 -33.97
C LEU A 345 -1.85 -0.64 -32.96
N MET A 346 -3.02 -0.13 -32.61
CA MET A 346 -3.22 1.04 -31.75
C MET A 346 -4.03 0.65 -30.53
N GLY A 347 -3.63 1.19 -29.37
CA GLY A 347 -4.40 1.07 -28.13
C GLY A 347 -4.43 -0.36 -27.57
N ASN A 348 -3.97 -0.49 -26.35
CA ASN A 348 -4.09 -1.69 -25.56
C ASN A 348 -4.78 -1.31 -24.25
N SER A 349 -6.11 -1.38 -24.26
CA SER A 349 -6.88 -1.23 -23.02
C SER A 349 -7.01 -2.60 -22.38
N CYS A 350 -6.62 -2.66 -21.11
CA CYS A 350 -6.68 -3.83 -20.26
C CYS A 350 -7.73 -3.59 -19.19
N ILE A 351 -8.68 -4.53 -19.03
CA ILE A 351 -9.64 -4.52 -17.93
C ILE A 351 -9.45 -5.82 -17.16
N LEU A 352 -9.28 -5.69 -15.84
CA LEU A 352 -9.13 -6.79 -14.91
C LEU A 352 -10.29 -6.76 -13.93
N ASN A 353 -10.92 -7.92 -13.70
CA ASN A 353 -11.96 -8.08 -12.71
C ASN A 353 -11.50 -9.05 -11.62
N ASN A 354 -11.86 -8.75 -10.37
CA ASN A 354 -11.68 -9.63 -9.22
C ASN A 354 -12.94 -10.44 -9.03
#